data_AF-A0ABD0QM33-F1
#
_entry.id   AF-A0ABD0QM33-F1
#
_cell.length_a   1.000
_cell.length_b   1.000
_cell.length_c   1.000
_cell.angle_alpha   90.00
_cell.angle_beta   90.00
_cell.angle_gamma   90.00
#
_symmetry.space_group_name_H-M   'P 1'
#
loop_
_entity.id
_entity.type
_entity.pdbx_description
1 polymer ?
#
loop_
_entity_poly.entity_id
_entity_poly.type
_entity_poly.pdbx_seq_one_letter_code
_entity_poly.pdbx_strand_id
1 'polypeptide(L)'
;VERGAPSKCGLSSFANAADHYMISSLDELKEIHRTNMKRKYESLFEGNQLQENKTLLNRIYTQLYITEGEREGVNKEHEILQMEKSYKTIQETPINSNDIFKPLHSYEKQRKGKIKTVLTKGIAGIGKTVSVQKFILDWAEGKANQDVDFMFVLPFRELNLIEDCHYSLHRLLLDFHPELQDLDSEIYEE
;
A
#
# COMPACT_ATOMS: atom_id res chain seq x y z
N VAL A 1 1.77 -30.50 35.89
CA VAL A 1 2.52 -30.38 34.62
C VAL A 1 1.61 -29.67 33.64
N GLU A 2 1.60 -28.34 33.71
CA GLU A 2 0.96 -27.53 32.67
C GLU A 2 1.87 -27.54 31.44
N ARG A 3 1.35 -28.08 30.35
CA ARG A 3 1.99 -27.96 29.03
C ARG A 3 1.65 -26.56 28.51
N GLY A 4 2.56 -25.62 28.70
CA GLY A 4 2.48 -24.32 28.04
C GLY A 4 2.43 -24.53 26.52
N ALA A 5 1.33 -24.09 25.91
CA ALA A 5 1.26 -23.97 24.46
C ALA A 5 2.26 -22.89 24.01
N PRO A 6 3.00 -23.08 22.91
CA PRO A 6 3.84 -22.02 22.39
C PRO A 6 2.92 -20.88 21.90
N SER A 7 3.09 -19.70 22.48
CA SER A 7 2.53 -18.45 21.95
C SER A 7 3.05 -18.27 20.52
N LYS A 8 2.21 -18.50 19.52
CA LYS A 8 2.53 -18.23 18.11
C LYS A 8 2.47 -16.73 17.86
N CYS A 9 3.43 -16.01 18.43
CA CYS A 9 3.52 -14.57 18.30
C CYS A 9 4.44 -14.23 17.12
N GLY A 10 3.93 -14.38 15.90
CA GLY A 10 4.64 -14.02 14.69
C GLY A 10 3.93 -14.46 13.42
N LEU A 11 4.02 -13.62 12.38
CA LEU A 11 3.75 -14.07 11.02
C LEU A 11 4.78 -15.15 10.68
N SER A 12 4.35 -16.28 10.10
CA SER A 12 5.29 -17.21 9.49
C SER A 12 6.08 -16.42 8.46
N SER A 13 7.36 -16.19 8.73
CA SER A 13 8.27 -15.39 7.93
C SER A 13 8.03 -15.63 6.44
N PHE A 14 7.53 -14.61 5.75
CA PHE A 14 7.61 -14.51 4.30
C PHE A 14 8.97 -13.91 3.92
N ALA A 15 10.05 -14.38 4.56
CA ALA A 15 11.39 -14.05 4.12
C ALA A 15 11.62 -14.76 2.78
N ASN A 16 11.46 -14.00 1.69
CA ASN A 16 12.33 -14.24 0.57
C ASN A 16 13.75 -14.01 1.08
N ALA A 17 14.67 -14.93 0.78
CA ALA A 17 16.08 -14.80 1.12
C ALA A 17 16.57 -13.43 0.65
N ALA A 18 16.72 -12.49 1.60
CA ALA A 18 17.46 -11.27 1.37
C ALA A 18 18.93 -11.69 1.35
N ASP A 19 19.62 -11.41 0.25
CA ASP A 19 21.07 -11.51 0.22
C ASP A 19 21.60 -10.55 1.30
N HIS A 20 22.25 -11.11 2.32
CA HIS A 20 22.70 -10.40 3.51
C HIS A 20 23.86 -9.47 3.14
N TYR A 21 23.55 -8.24 2.74
CA TYR A 21 24.52 -7.18 2.44
C TYR A 21 24.51 -6.19 3.61
N MET A 22 25.66 -5.98 4.25
CA MET A 22 25.79 -4.97 5.31
C MET A 22 25.46 -3.61 4.70
N ILE A 23 24.32 -3.03 5.08
CA ILE A 23 23.87 -1.74 4.56
C ILE A 23 24.78 -0.65 5.15
N SER A 24 25.52 0.04 4.28
CA SER A 24 26.55 1.00 4.68
C SER A 24 26.07 2.44 4.74
N SER A 25 24.90 2.74 4.18
CA SER A 25 24.31 4.09 4.15
C SER A 25 22.78 4.11 4.00
N LEU A 26 22.15 5.21 4.41
CA LEU A 26 20.71 5.44 4.23
C LEU A 26 20.31 5.48 2.75
N ASP A 27 21.18 5.98 1.86
CA ASP A 27 20.90 6.02 0.42
C ASP A 27 20.93 4.62 -0.19
N GLU A 28 21.87 3.77 0.23
CA GLU A 28 21.91 2.36 -0.17
C GLU A 28 20.64 1.62 0.27
N LEU A 29 20.18 1.86 1.51
CA LEU A 29 18.93 1.30 2.02
C LEU A 29 17.72 1.73 1.17
N LYS A 30 17.62 3.03 0.84
CA LYS A 30 16.51 3.55 0.01
C LYS A 30 16.46 2.82 -1.33
N GLU A 31 17.60 2.61 -1.96
CA GLU A 31 17.68 1.92 -3.26
C GLU A 31 17.39 0.42 -3.16
N ILE A 32 17.86 -0.26 -2.11
CA ILE A 32 17.52 -1.66 -1.83
C ILE A 32 16.01 -1.80 -1.64
N HIS A 33 15.42 -0.96 -0.80
CA HIS A 33 13.99 -0.98 -0.51
C HIS A 33 13.16 -0.68 -1.78
N ARG A 34 13.54 0.35 -2.55
CA ARG A 34 12.90 0.67 -3.84
C ARG A 34 12.97 -0.52 -4.80
N THR A 35 14.12 -1.18 -4.90
CA THR A 35 14.32 -2.37 -5.74
C THR A 35 13.45 -3.54 -5.31
N ASN A 36 13.34 -3.80 -4.00
CA ASN A 36 12.48 -4.84 -3.46
C ASN A 36 11.00 -4.55 -3.72
N MET A 37 10.58 -3.31 -3.54
CA MET A 37 9.21 -2.87 -3.83
C MET A 37 8.90 -3.01 -5.32
N LYS A 38 9.81 -2.61 -6.21
CA LYS A 38 9.67 -2.86 -7.64
C LYS A 38 9.49 -4.35 -7.93
N ARG A 39 10.41 -5.20 -7.47
CA ARG A 39 10.36 -6.65 -7.69
C ARG A 39 9.07 -7.29 -7.17
N LYS A 40 8.56 -6.81 -6.03
CA LYS A 40 7.34 -7.33 -5.39
C LYS A 40 6.06 -6.97 -6.16
N TYR A 41 6.03 -5.81 -6.82
CA TYR A 41 4.82 -5.27 -7.46
C TYR A 41 4.90 -5.13 -8.98
N GLU A 42 6.03 -5.47 -9.62
CA GLU A 42 6.19 -5.43 -11.08
C GLU A 42 5.35 -6.47 -11.81
N SER A 43 4.97 -7.57 -11.15
CA SER A 43 4.19 -8.65 -11.73
C SER A 43 2.93 -8.98 -10.93
N LEU A 44 1.84 -9.28 -11.63
CA LEU A 44 0.64 -9.91 -11.05
C LEU A 44 0.70 -11.42 -11.27
N PHE A 45 0.25 -12.18 -10.27
CA PHE A 45 0.03 -13.62 -10.39
C PHE A 45 -1.40 -13.89 -10.83
N GLU A 46 -1.55 -14.63 -11.93
CA GLU A 46 -2.84 -15.11 -12.40
C GLU A 46 -3.08 -16.54 -11.87
N GLY A 47 -3.81 -16.66 -10.75
CA GLY A 47 -4.19 -17.95 -10.15
C GLY A 47 -3.16 -18.60 -9.21
N ASN A 48 -3.46 -19.84 -8.76
CA ASN A 48 -2.69 -20.59 -7.75
C ASN A 48 -1.46 -21.34 -8.30
N GLN A 49 -1.09 -21.17 -9.57
CA GLN A 49 0.05 -21.90 -10.14
C GLN A 49 1.34 -21.10 -9.96
N LEU A 50 2.24 -21.69 -9.17
CA LEU A 50 3.57 -21.18 -8.89
C LEU A 50 4.32 -20.81 -10.20
N GLN A 51 4.87 -19.60 -10.22
CA GLN A 51 6.02 -19.16 -11.02
C GLN A 51 5.85 -19.01 -12.55
N GLU A 52 5.00 -19.77 -13.24
CA GLU A 52 5.01 -19.79 -14.73
C GLU A 52 4.22 -18.65 -15.40
N ASN A 53 3.26 -18.01 -14.72
CA ASN A 53 2.39 -16.96 -15.29
C ASN A 53 2.57 -15.60 -14.61
N LYS A 54 3.80 -15.05 -14.62
CA LYS A 54 4.04 -13.67 -14.19
C LYS A 54 3.75 -12.72 -15.34
N THR A 55 2.68 -11.93 -15.22
CA THR A 55 2.39 -10.86 -16.18
C THR A 55 2.81 -9.51 -15.61
N LEU A 56 3.61 -8.75 -16.37
CA LEU A 56 4.04 -7.41 -15.95
C LEU A 56 2.83 -6.51 -15.75
N LEU A 57 2.70 -5.92 -14.56
CA LEU A 57 1.58 -5.05 -14.20
C LEU A 57 1.43 -3.90 -15.21
N ASN A 58 2.54 -3.25 -15.57
CA ASN A 58 2.56 -2.17 -16.55
C ASN A 58 2.01 -2.56 -17.94
N ARG A 59 2.02 -3.84 -18.30
CA ARG A 59 1.50 -4.32 -19.60
C ARG A 59 -0.02 -4.47 -19.60
N ILE A 60 -0.62 -4.73 -18.44
CA ILE A 60 -2.06 -5.05 -18.32
C ILE A 60 -2.83 -3.98 -17.54
N TYR A 61 -2.13 -3.04 -16.90
CA TYR A 61 -2.77 -1.99 -16.14
C TYR A 61 -3.52 -1.04 -17.06
N THR A 62 -4.82 -0.95 -16.84
CA THR A 62 -5.67 0.10 -17.39
C THR A 62 -5.86 1.18 -16.34
N GLN A 63 -5.71 2.44 -16.75
CA GLN A 63 -5.89 3.56 -15.84
C GLN A 63 -7.32 3.56 -15.30
N LEU A 64 -7.47 3.46 -13.98
CA LEU A 64 -8.77 3.56 -13.34
C LEU A 64 -9.25 5.02 -13.33
N TYR A 65 -10.56 5.20 -13.51
CA TYR A 65 -11.25 6.46 -13.28
C TYR A 65 -11.54 6.58 -11.77
N ILE A 66 -10.71 7.37 -11.08
CA ILE A 66 -10.85 7.64 -9.64
C ILE A 66 -11.46 9.02 -9.49
N THR A 67 -12.46 9.16 -8.64
CA THR A 67 -13.12 10.44 -8.36
C THR A 67 -12.99 10.81 -6.89
N GLU A 68 -13.11 12.11 -6.61
CA GLU A 68 -13.22 12.58 -5.23
C GLU A 68 -14.51 12.05 -4.58
N GLY A 69 -14.37 11.33 -3.45
CA GLY A 69 -15.52 10.87 -2.68
C GLY A 69 -16.16 11.99 -1.86
N GLU A 70 -17.49 12.03 -1.84
CA GLU A 70 -18.23 12.96 -0.97
C GLU A 70 -17.97 12.66 0.52
N ARG A 71 -17.96 13.72 1.34
CA ARG A 71 -17.73 13.62 2.79
C ARG A 71 -18.91 13.05 3.56
N GLU A 72 -20.03 12.74 2.90
CA GLU A 72 -21.20 12.20 3.59
C GLU A 72 -20.95 10.79 4.12
N GLY A 73 -21.48 10.55 5.32
CA GLY A 73 -21.20 9.39 6.14
C GLY A 73 -21.46 8.06 5.44
N VAL A 74 -20.89 7.00 6.00
CA VAL A 74 -21.03 5.60 5.55
C VAL A 74 -22.46 5.31 5.12
N ASN A 75 -22.70 5.34 3.80
CA ASN A 75 -24.00 5.05 3.22
C ASN A 75 -24.28 3.57 3.47
N LYS A 76 -25.30 3.26 4.28
CA LYS A 76 -25.58 1.90 4.79
C LYS A 76 -26.41 1.04 3.82
N GLU A 77 -26.72 1.54 2.63
CA GLU A 77 -27.61 0.85 1.70
C GLU A 77 -26.96 0.61 0.35
N HIS A 78 -27.20 -0.59 -0.19
CA HIS A 78 -26.65 -1.14 -1.43
C HIS A 78 -26.44 -0.08 -2.53
N GLU A 79 -25.19 0.09 -2.95
CA GLU A 79 -24.70 1.04 -3.95
C GLU A 79 -25.31 0.85 -5.37
N ILE A 80 -26.25 -0.08 -5.54
CA ILE A 80 -26.83 -0.46 -6.83
C ILE A 80 -27.98 0.48 -7.26
N LEU A 81 -28.71 1.10 -6.31
CA LEU A 81 -29.94 1.84 -6.60
C LEU A 81 -29.77 3.37 -6.76
N GLN A 82 -28.59 3.93 -6.44
CA GLN A 82 -28.38 5.38 -6.50
C GLN A 82 -27.83 5.86 -7.85
N MET A 83 -27.28 4.98 -8.70
CA MET A 83 -26.76 5.39 -10.01
C MET A 83 -27.83 5.95 -10.95
N GLU A 84 -29.10 5.55 -10.84
CA GLU A 84 -30.13 5.94 -11.82
C GLU A 84 -30.72 7.34 -11.58
N LYS A 85 -30.53 7.97 -10.40
CA LYS A 85 -31.26 9.20 -10.04
C LYS A 85 -30.43 10.48 -9.99
N SER A 86 -29.10 10.43 -10.09
CA SER A 86 -28.22 11.57 -9.81
C SER A 86 -27.28 12.00 -10.96
N TYR A 87 -27.53 11.58 -12.21
CA TYR A 87 -26.80 12.10 -13.39
C TYR A 87 -26.99 13.61 -13.67
N LYS A 88 -27.73 14.33 -12.84
CA LYS A 88 -27.90 15.78 -12.95
C LYS A 88 -27.05 16.48 -11.89
N THR A 89 -25.85 16.87 -12.32
CA THR A 89 -25.08 18.01 -11.79
C THR A 89 -24.16 17.75 -10.59
N ILE A 90 -23.37 16.66 -10.61
CA ILE A 90 -22.12 16.60 -9.83
C ILE A 90 -20.98 16.54 -10.83
N GLN A 91 -20.18 17.61 -10.93
CA GLN A 91 -18.92 17.58 -11.67
C GLN A 91 -17.96 16.67 -10.90
N GLU A 92 -17.97 15.38 -11.20
CA GLU A 92 -16.97 14.47 -10.69
C GLU A 92 -15.59 14.95 -11.14
N THR A 93 -14.73 15.25 -10.18
CA THR A 93 -13.36 15.66 -10.48
C THR A 93 -12.51 14.39 -10.57
N PRO A 94 -12.04 14.01 -11.77
CA PRO A 94 -11.16 12.86 -11.90
C PRO A 94 -9.82 13.14 -11.20
N ILE A 95 -9.32 12.13 -10.51
CA ILE A 95 -8.07 12.16 -9.76
C ILE A 95 -7.11 11.17 -10.42
N ASN A 96 -5.93 11.65 -10.79
CA ASN A 96 -4.85 10.76 -11.17
C ASN A 96 -4.35 10.01 -9.93
N SER A 97 -4.21 8.67 -10.02
CA SER A 97 -3.76 7.85 -8.89
C SER A 97 -2.42 8.31 -8.32
N ASN A 98 -1.53 8.87 -9.13
CA ASN A 98 -0.22 9.37 -8.67
C ASN A 98 -0.31 10.74 -7.98
N ASP A 99 -1.46 11.41 -8.04
CA ASP A 99 -1.70 12.74 -7.47
C ASP A 99 -2.60 12.70 -6.23
N ILE A 100 -2.91 11.50 -5.69
CA ILE A 100 -3.90 11.30 -4.59
C ILE A 100 -3.58 12.05 -3.29
N PHE A 101 -2.30 12.41 -3.07
CA PHE A 101 -1.88 13.19 -1.90
C PHE A 101 -1.74 14.69 -2.18
N LYS A 102 -1.86 15.10 -3.45
CA LYS A 102 -1.84 16.51 -3.82
C LYS A 102 -3.15 17.18 -3.41
N PRO A 103 -3.11 18.44 -2.94
CA PRO A 103 -4.33 19.17 -2.64
C PRO A 103 -5.23 19.21 -3.87
N LEU A 104 -6.48 18.78 -3.71
CA LEU A 104 -7.50 18.93 -4.74
C LEU A 104 -8.01 20.38 -4.73
N HIS A 105 -8.40 20.89 -5.90
CA HIS A 105 -8.93 22.26 -6.05
C HIS A 105 -10.13 22.56 -5.12
N SER A 106 -10.92 21.54 -4.77
CA SER A 106 -12.02 21.62 -3.79
C SER A 106 -11.54 21.84 -2.35
N TYR A 107 -10.37 21.30 -1.99
CA TYR A 107 -9.75 21.42 -0.65
C TYR A 107 -8.95 22.71 -0.45
N GLU A 108 -8.48 23.35 -1.53
CA GLU A 108 -7.72 24.61 -1.47
C GLU A 108 -8.50 25.73 -0.76
N LYS A 109 -9.84 25.72 -0.83
CA LYS A 109 -10.69 26.70 -0.14
C LYS A 109 -10.89 26.44 1.35
N GLN A 110 -10.68 25.21 1.85
CA GLN A 110 -11.16 24.85 3.19
C GLN A 110 -10.08 24.43 4.18
N ARG A 111 -8.91 23.91 3.77
CA ARG A 111 -7.78 23.66 4.68
C ARG A 111 -6.44 23.71 3.92
N LYS A 112 -5.56 24.64 4.30
CA LYS A 112 -4.15 24.74 3.81
C LYS A 112 -3.24 23.59 4.28
N GLY A 113 -3.80 22.42 4.61
CA GLY A 113 -3.05 21.28 5.16
C GLY A 113 -2.74 20.23 4.09
N LYS A 114 -1.55 19.63 4.14
CA LYS A 114 -1.20 18.46 3.31
C LYS A 114 -2.14 17.29 3.62
N ILE A 115 -2.57 16.55 2.60
CA ILE A 115 -3.39 15.34 2.76
C ILE A 115 -2.53 14.28 3.47
N LYS A 116 -3.02 13.75 4.60
CA LYS A 116 -2.31 12.72 5.38
C LYS A 116 -2.89 11.32 5.20
N THR A 117 -4.14 11.22 4.74
CA THR A 117 -4.87 9.95 4.67
C THR A 117 -5.82 9.97 3.48
N VAL A 118 -5.81 8.88 2.73
CA VAL A 118 -6.70 8.63 1.58
C VAL A 118 -7.38 7.29 1.79
N LEU A 119 -8.69 7.22 1.53
CA LEU A 119 -9.46 5.98 1.56
C LEU A 119 -10.09 5.74 0.19
N THR A 120 -9.71 4.68 -0.48
CA THR A 120 -10.32 4.26 -1.75
C THR A 120 -11.54 3.38 -1.49
N LYS A 121 -12.70 3.85 -1.92
CA LYS A 121 -13.98 3.11 -1.84
C LYS A 121 -14.36 2.56 -3.21
N GLY A 122 -15.17 1.51 -3.23
CA GLY A 122 -15.71 0.92 -4.45
C GLY A 122 -16.04 -0.56 -4.27
N ILE A 123 -16.78 -1.12 -5.22
CA ILE A 123 -17.21 -2.51 -5.20
C ILE A 123 -16.04 -3.51 -5.22
N ALA A 124 -16.30 -4.75 -4.79
CA ALA A 124 -15.31 -5.83 -4.89
C ALA A 124 -14.91 -6.07 -6.36
N GLY A 125 -13.64 -6.40 -6.60
CA GLY A 125 -13.14 -6.67 -7.96
C GLY A 125 -12.86 -5.44 -8.83
N ILE A 126 -13.24 -4.21 -8.42
CA ILE A 126 -13.04 -2.99 -9.22
C ILE A 126 -11.57 -2.55 -9.39
N GLY A 127 -10.61 -3.28 -8.84
CA GLY A 127 -9.18 -2.98 -8.98
C GLY A 127 -8.56 -2.11 -7.89
N LYS A 128 -9.20 -1.94 -6.72
CA LYS A 128 -8.64 -1.17 -5.59
C LYS A 128 -7.21 -1.60 -5.22
N THR A 129 -6.99 -2.91 -5.04
CA THR A 129 -5.66 -3.45 -4.71
C THR A 129 -4.66 -3.24 -5.84
N VAL A 130 -5.08 -3.47 -7.10
CA VAL A 130 -4.23 -3.31 -8.29
C VAL A 130 -3.77 -1.86 -8.44
N SER A 131 -4.63 -0.88 -8.13
CA SER A 131 -4.24 0.54 -8.15
C SER A 131 -3.20 0.89 -7.09
N VAL A 132 -3.30 0.32 -5.88
CA VAL A 132 -2.27 0.51 -4.85
C VAL A 132 -0.94 -0.07 -5.33
N GLN A 133 -0.95 -1.28 -5.90
CA GLN A 133 0.25 -1.91 -6.46
C GLN A 133 0.86 -1.07 -7.59
N LYS A 134 0.02 -0.50 -8.46
CA LYS A 134 0.47 0.39 -9.54
C LYS A 134 1.11 1.67 -9.02
N PHE A 135 0.50 2.30 -8.02
CA PHE A 135 1.05 3.50 -7.37
C PHE A 135 2.45 3.25 -6.79
N ILE A 136 2.62 2.11 -6.12
CA ILE A 136 3.91 1.69 -5.57
C ILE A 136 4.92 1.43 -6.68
N LEU A 137 4.51 0.73 -7.76
CA LEU A 137 5.38 0.43 -8.88
C LEU A 137 5.86 1.70 -9.58
N ASP A 138 4.99 2.70 -9.78
CA ASP A 138 5.36 3.99 -10.37
C ASP A 138 6.35 4.76 -9.49
N TRP A 139 6.18 4.71 -8.16
CA TRP A 139 7.17 5.26 -7.23
C TRP A 139 8.51 4.51 -7.30
N ALA A 140 8.47 3.19 -7.32
CA ALA A 140 9.67 2.35 -7.34
C ALA A 140 10.44 2.43 -8.67
N GLU A 141 9.75 2.72 -9.78
CA GLU A 141 10.34 2.94 -11.10
C GLU A 141 10.83 4.39 -11.33
N GLY A 142 10.66 5.28 -10.35
CA GLY A 142 11.11 6.67 -10.48
C GLY A 142 10.12 7.59 -11.20
N LYS A 143 8.90 7.13 -11.50
CA LYS A 143 7.93 7.84 -12.36
C LYS A 143 7.10 8.88 -11.62
N ALA A 144 6.83 8.66 -10.33
CA ALA A 144 5.98 9.53 -9.52
C ALA A 144 6.42 9.56 -8.05
N ASN A 145 5.97 10.56 -7.29
CA ASN A 145 6.16 10.67 -5.83
C ASN A 145 7.62 10.54 -5.37
N GLN A 146 8.57 11.10 -6.13
CA GLN A 146 10.01 11.02 -5.81
C GLN A 146 10.42 11.87 -4.61
N ASP A 147 9.50 12.68 -4.08
CA ASP A 147 9.60 13.35 -2.79
C ASP A 147 9.38 12.42 -1.59
N VAL A 148 8.98 11.16 -1.83
CA VAL A 148 8.79 10.13 -0.81
C VAL A 148 9.99 9.19 -0.75
N ASP A 149 10.64 9.14 0.40
CA ASP A 149 11.82 8.29 0.64
C ASP A 149 11.49 6.80 0.77
N PHE A 150 10.40 6.46 1.46
CA PHE A 150 10.00 5.08 1.76
C PHE A 150 8.50 4.88 1.58
N MET A 151 8.09 3.70 1.10
CA MET A 151 6.69 3.29 1.04
C MET A 151 6.53 1.91 1.67
N PHE A 152 5.80 1.84 2.77
CA PHE A 152 5.54 0.57 3.46
C PHE A 152 4.13 0.05 3.14
N VAL A 153 4.06 -1.18 2.64
CA VAL A 153 2.79 -1.88 2.42
C VAL A 153 2.52 -2.80 3.59
N LEU A 154 1.38 -2.60 4.23
CA LEU A 154 0.89 -3.42 5.34
C LEU A 154 -0.42 -4.09 4.91
N PRO A 155 -0.36 -5.32 4.40
CA PRO A 155 -1.57 -6.00 3.92
C PRO A 155 -2.43 -6.47 5.10
N PHE A 156 -3.68 -5.99 5.14
CA PHE A 156 -4.62 -6.20 6.23
C PHE A 156 -4.93 -7.68 6.50
N ARG A 157 -4.87 -8.53 5.47
CA ARG A 157 -5.14 -9.96 5.62
C ARG A 157 -4.13 -10.60 6.58
N GLU A 158 -2.86 -10.28 6.43
CA GLU A 158 -1.75 -10.76 7.26
C GLU A 158 -1.75 -10.03 8.60
N LEU A 159 -1.99 -8.71 8.63
CA LEU A 159 -2.09 -7.96 9.88
C LEU A 159 -3.16 -8.53 10.82
N ASN A 160 -4.31 -8.94 10.28
CA ASN A 160 -5.41 -9.51 11.07
C ASN A 160 -5.09 -10.88 11.68
N LEU A 161 -3.98 -11.52 11.28
CA LEU A 161 -3.50 -12.77 11.90
C LEU A 161 -2.63 -12.53 13.14
N ILE A 162 -2.24 -11.28 13.40
CA ILE A 162 -1.46 -10.89 14.57
C ILE A 162 -2.44 -10.73 15.75
N GLU A 163 -2.58 -11.78 16.54
CA GLU A 163 -3.42 -11.80 17.74
C GLU A 163 -2.55 -11.84 19.01
N ASP A 164 -2.99 -11.15 20.07
CA ASP A 164 -2.45 -11.26 21.44
C ASP A 164 -0.94 -11.04 21.62
N CYS A 165 -0.37 -10.16 20.78
CA CYS A 165 1.05 -9.81 20.78
C CYS A 165 1.27 -8.32 20.97
N HIS A 166 2.13 -7.95 21.93
CA HIS A 166 2.72 -6.62 21.94
C HIS A 166 3.66 -6.48 20.73
N TYR A 167 3.15 -5.89 19.65
CA TYR A 167 3.91 -5.55 18.45
C TYR A 167 4.40 -4.11 18.52
N SER A 168 5.70 -3.89 18.32
CA SER A 168 6.22 -2.56 18.02
C SER A 168 6.08 -2.27 16.52
N LEU A 169 6.03 -0.99 16.15
CA LEU A 169 6.05 -0.59 14.74
C LEU A 169 7.33 -1.10 14.04
N HIS A 170 8.48 -1.04 14.72
CA HIS A 170 9.74 -1.56 14.20
C HIS A 170 9.64 -3.05 13.85
N ARG A 171 9.13 -3.88 14.78
CA ARG A 171 8.93 -5.31 14.53
C ARG A 171 7.94 -5.55 13.37
N LEU A 172 6.87 -4.77 13.32
CA LEU A 172 5.89 -4.85 12.24
C LEU A 172 6.54 -4.57 10.88
N LEU A 173 7.36 -3.52 10.80
CA LEU A 173 8.05 -3.15 9.58
C LEU A 173 9.04 -4.25 9.15
N LEU A 174 9.82 -4.81 10.07
CA LEU A 174 10.76 -5.90 9.77
C LEU A 174 10.07 -7.16 9.22
N ASP A 175 8.89 -7.52 9.72
CA ASP A 175 8.18 -8.70 9.23
C ASP A 175 7.66 -8.55 7.79
N PHE A 176 7.32 -7.32 7.38
CA PHE A 176 6.84 -7.04 6.02
C PHE A 176 7.93 -6.56 5.05
N HIS A 177 9.02 -6.02 5.59
CA HIS A 177 10.16 -5.38 4.89
C HIS A 177 11.47 -5.75 5.61
N PRO A 178 11.93 -7.02 5.51
CA PRO A 178 13.09 -7.52 6.25
C PRO A 178 14.41 -6.85 5.90
N GLU A 179 14.50 -6.17 4.75
CA GLU A 179 15.65 -5.35 4.37
C GLU A 179 15.94 -4.20 5.36
N LEU A 180 15.00 -3.88 6.25
CA LEU A 180 15.17 -2.86 7.28
C LEU A 180 15.91 -3.39 8.52
N GLN A 181 16.30 -4.67 8.55
CA GLN A 181 16.91 -5.32 9.72
C GLN A 181 18.25 -4.68 10.14
N ASP A 182 18.99 -4.14 9.18
CA ASP A 182 20.28 -3.50 9.41
C ASP A 182 20.16 -1.98 9.65
N LEU A 183 18.94 -1.42 9.76
CA LEU A 183 18.80 -0.09 10.37
C LEU A 183 19.13 -0.22 11.85
N ASP A 184 20.18 0.45 12.27
CA ASP A 184 20.40 0.72 13.69
C ASP A 184 19.11 1.27 14.31
N SER A 185 18.71 0.67 15.43
CA SER A 185 17.55 1.06 16.22
C SER A 185 17.56 2.53 16.65
N GLU A 186 18.69 3.23 16.49
CA GLU A 186 18.89 4.64 16.81
C GLU A 186 18.15 5.62 15.86
N ILE A 187 17.70 5.18 14.68
CA ILE A 187 16.99 6.06 13.71
C ILE A 187 15.51 6.30 14.09
N TYR A 188 14.94 5.50 15.00
CA TYR A 188 13.54 5.64 15.43
C TYR A 188 13.34 6.61 16.61
N GLU A 189 14.40 7.26 17.11
CA GLU A 189 14.37 8.16 18.27
C GLU A 189 14.50 9.67 17.95
N GLU A 190 14.43 10.09 16.68
CA GLU A 190 14.32 11.53 16.32
C GLU A 190 12.89 12.01 16.01
#